data_AF-A0A5K1DEE9-F1
#
_entry.id   AF-A0A5K1DEE9-F1
#
_cell.length_a   1.000
_cell.length_b   1.000
_cell.length_c   1.000
_cell.angle_alpha   90.00
_cell.angle_beta   90.00
_cell.angle_gamma   90.00
#
_symmetry.space_group_name_H-M   'P 1'
#
loop_
_entity.id
_entity.type
_entity.pdbx_description
1 polymer ?
#
loop_
_entity_poly.entity_id
_entity_poly.type
_entity_poly.pdbx_seq_one_letter_code
_entity_poly.pdbx_strand_id
1 'polypeptide(L)' 'VELKEKLGKMYDVRDPNTIFVFKFRTHFGGGKSTGFGLIYDTVENAKKYEPKYRLIR' A
#
# COMPACT_ATOMS: atom_id res chain seq x y z
N VAL A 1 3.18 8.13 -0.54
CA VAL A 1 3.33 8.59 0.86
C VAL A 1 1.97 8.94 1.43
N GLU A 2 1.27 9.93 0.86
CA GLU A 2 -0.06 10.37 1.30
C GLU A 2 -1.11 9.25 1.46
N LEU A 3 -1.22 8.32 0.50
CA LEU A 3 -2.18 7.21 0.58
C LEU A 3 -1.86 6.24 1.73
N LYS A 4 -0.57 5.99 2.01
CA LYS A 4 -0.15 5.09 3.10
C LYS A 4 -0.49 5.72 4.45
N GLU A 5 -0.27 7.02 4.61
CA GLU A 5 -0.61 7.74 5.84
C GLU A 5 -2.12 7.75 6.10
N LYS A 6 -2.92 7.99 5.06
CA LYS A 6 -4.38 7.97 5.17
C LYS A 6 -4.90 6.58 5.57
N LEU A 7 -4.36 5.52 4.95
CA LEU A 7 -4.69 4.14 5.31
C LEU A 7 -4.22 3.80 6.73
N GLY A 8 -3.03 4.27 7.13
CA GLY A 8 -2.51 4.06 8.48
C GLY A 8 -3.40 4.67 9.55
N LYS A 9 -3.91 5.88 9.33
CA LYS A 9 -4.89 6.52 10.23
C LYS A 9 -6.26 5.84 10.20
N MET A 10 -6.70 5.33 9.04
CA MET A 10 -8.03 4.74 8.89
C MET A 10 -8.15 3.35 9.51
N TYR A 11 -7.04 2.61 9.56
CA TYR A 11 -6.98 1.24 10.09
C TYR A 11 -6.08 1.11 11.33
N ASP A 12 -5.74 2.23 11.99
CA ASP A 12 -4.87 2.29 13.18
C ASP A 12 -3.54 1.51 13.05
N VAL A 13 -2.95 1.55 11.86
CA VAL A 13 -1.66 0.91 11.59
C VAL A 13 -0.55 1.79 12.13
N ARG A 14 0.26 1.21 13.03
CA ARG A 14 1.37 1.92 13.68
C ARG A 14 2.56 2.17 12.76
N ASP A 15 2.88 1.21 11.89
CA ASP A 15 4.04 1.27 10.99
C ASP A 15 3.60 1.41 9.52
N PRO A 16 3.83 2.56 8.87
CA PRO A 16 3.54 2.75 7.45
C PRO A 16 4.32 1.81 6.52
N ASN A 17 5.43 1.23 6.98
CA ASN A 17 6.24 0.31 6.18
C ASN A 17 5.57 -1.05 5.95
N THR A 18 4.55 -1.40 6.73
CA THR A 18 3.76 -2.62 6.50
C THR A 18 2.62 -2.40 5.50
N ILE A 19 2.45 -1.18 4.99
CA ILE A 19 1.41 -0.80 4.03
C ILE A 19 1.99 -0.75 2.62
N PHE A 20 1.45 -1.58 1.73
CA PHE A 20 1.84 -1.67 0.32
C PHE A 20 0.66 -1.33 -0.57
N VAL A 21 0.85 -0.39 -1.49
CA VAL A 21 -0.19 0.06 -2.42
C VAL A 21 0.36 -0.01 -3.84
N PHE A 22 -0.39 -0.58 -4.78
CA PHE A 22 0.13 -0.90 -6.11
C PHE A 22 -0.96 -1.02 -7.18
N LYS A 23 -0.51 -1.09 -8.45
CA LYS A 23 -1.36 -1.26 -9.64
C LYS A 23 -2.49 -0.22 -9.71
N PHE A 24 -2.16 1.05 -9.43
CA PHE A 24 -3.10 2.14 -9.63
C PHE A 24 -3.33 2.39 -11.12
N ARG A 25 -4.59 2.46 -11.51
CA ARG A 25 -5.04 2.84 -12.86
C ARG A 25 -6.09 3.93 -12.75
N THR A 26 -5.82 5.05 -13.42
CA THR A 26 -6.76 6.16 -13.55
C THR A 26 -7.78 5.84 -14.64
N HIS A 27 -9.06 6.11 -14.39
CA HIS A 27 -10.11 6.00 -15.40
C HIS A 27 -9.91 7.04 -16.51
N PHE A 28 -10.35 6.70 -17.73
CA PHE A 28 -10.38 7.66 -18.83
C PHE A 28 -11.30 8.84 -18.47
N GLY A 29 -10.84 10.07 -18.72
CA GLY A 29 -11.50 11.29 -18.25
C GLY A 29 -11.09 11.78 -16.86
N GLY A 30 -10.27 11.02 -16.11
CA GLY A 30 -9.74 11.45 -14.82
C GLY A 30 -10.77 11.37 -13.67
N GLY A 31 -10.46 12.00 -12.54
CA GLY A 31 -11.35 12.08 -11.37
C GLY A 31 -11.50 10.80 -10.53
N LYS A 32 -11.16 9.63 -11.06
CA LYS A 32 -11.16 8.36 -10.33
C LYS A 32 -9.95 7.49 -10.68
N SER A 33 -9.30 6.96 -9.67
CA SER A 33 -8.27 5.93 -9.81
C SER A 33 -8.62 4.72 -8.95
N THR A 34 -8.32 3.54 -9.46
CA THR A 34 -8.50 2.26 -8.75
C THR A 34 -7.15 1.58 -8.59
N GLY A 35 -6.94 0.88 -7.48
CA GLY A 35 -5.70 0.18 -7.20
C GLY A 35 -5.89 -0.81 -6.05
N PHE A 36 -4.81 -1.43 -5.63
CA PHE A 36 -4.82 -2.44 -4.56
C PHE A 36 -3.96 -1.96 -3.39
N GLY A 37 -4.37 -2.36 -2.18
CA GLY A 37 -3.67 -2.09 -0.94
C GLY A 37 -3.58 -3.37 -0.10
N LEU A 38 -2.41 -3.62 0.49
CA LEU A 38 -2.15 -4.69 1.44
C LEU A 38 -1.57 -4.07 2.71
N ILE A 39 -2.04 -4.53 3.86
CA ILE A 39 -1.56 -4.11 5.18
C ILE A 39 -1.14 -5.40 5.89
N TYR A 40 0.14 -5.49 6.22
CA TYR A 40 0.68 -6.61 6.98
C TYR A 40 0.76 -6.26 8.47
N ASP A 41 0.67 -7.27 9.34
CA ASP A 41 0.85 -7.09 10.79
C ASP A 41 2.29 -6.72 11.15
N THR A 42 3.27 -7.27 10.43
CA THR A 42 4.70 -7.01 10.66
C THR A 42 5.50 -6.87 9.37
N VAL A 43 6.68 -6.25 9.47
CA VAL A 43 7.59 -6.04 8.34
C VAL A 43 8.22 -7.35 7.87
N GLU A 44 8.42 -8.32 8.77
CA GLU A 44 8.93 -9.64 8.42
C GLU A 44 7.94 -10.40 7.53
N ASN A 45 6.64 -10.32 7.86
CA ASN A 45 5.58 -10.91 7.04
C ASN A 45 5.55 -10.25 5.66
N ALA A 46 5.64 -8.93 5.61
CA ALA A 46 5.74 -8.21 4.34
C ALA A 46 6.94 -8.71 3.52
N LYS A 47 8.15 -8.77 4.10
CA LYS A 47 9.35 -9.26 3.41
C LYS A 47 9.25 -10.70 2.93
N LYS A 48 8.52 -11.56 3.64
CA LYS A 48 8.34 -12.98 3.31
C LYS A 48 7.38 -13.20 2.14
N TYR A 49 6.28 -12.46 2.10
CA TYR A 49 5.18 -12.69 1.15
C TYR A 49 5.14 -11.69 -0.01
N GLU A 50 5.75 -10.51 0.14
CA GLU A 50 5.83 -9.55 -0.96
C GLU A 50 6.88 -9.95 -2.01
N PRO A 51 6.55 -9.84 -3.31
CA PRO A 51 7.52 -9.87 -4.39
C PRO A 51 8.60 -8.80 -4.19
N LYS A 52 9.86 -9.18 -4.39
CA LYS A 52 11.03 -8.31 -4.18
C LYS A 52 10.94 -6.95 -4.87
N TYR A 53 10.37 -6.88 -6.08
CA TYR A 53 10.24 -5.62 -6.82
C TYR A 53 9.31 -4.60 -6.13
N ARG A 54 8.36 -5.05 -5.28
CA ARG A 54 7.49 -4.16 -4.51
C ARG A 54 8.14 -3.68 -3.21
N LEU A 55 9.13 -4.40 -2.69
CA LEU A 55 9.89 -3.98 -1.50
C LEU A 55 10.88 -2.86 -1.80
N ILE A 56 11.33 -2.74 -3.04
CA ILE A 56 12.30 -1.72 -3.49
C ILE A 56 11.62 -0.38 -3.79
N ARG A 57 10.30 -0.39 -4.03
CA ARG A 57 9.53 0.73 -4.56
C ARG A 57 8.86 1.55 -3.47
#